data_AF-B8MQD0-F1
#
_entry.id   AF-B8MQD0-F1
#
_cell.length_a   1.000
_cell.length_b   1.000
_cell.length_c   1.000
_cell.angle_alpha   90.00
_cell.angle_beta   90.00
_cell.angle_gamma   90.00
#
_symmetry.space_group_name_H-M   'P 1'
#
loop_
_entity.id
_entity.type
_entity.pdbx_description
1 polymer ?
#
loop_
_entity_poly.entity_id
_entity_poly.type
_entity_poly.pdbx_seq_one_letter_code
_entity_poly.pdbx_strand_id
1 'polypeptide(L)'
;MFKQGKAPPREISIDKAGDFLERVAQSFFTVDGHSSRKLMPYPHDPFKRPALCMKYSHLSVKDRLDNLHEFSDWEKNFFESNTNTFGSALGKDTAFTGALRWYALGGNSMAGLFEMAVFYKIENGCMTSFARAILGDYKGDMLFGAPIKDVTQNKLGVRVTTKSGQDIKARYVVSTIPFINCLGDVKFDNPVSPIRQSAIRKGHINKGAKIHFRLKATEPGYGHLGDKENHRQIIDHFRKDIHPSAAVEAYVTHDWTNDPYTKGGADWEVGWRGFVDGAIEQGHQAPQSVVAALKLELRPKLIQMDTWLWGSQ
;
A
#
# COMPACT_ATOMS: atom_id res chain seq x y z
N MET A 1 12.30 -12.31 -18.13
CA MET A 1 13.70 -12.58 -17.72
C MET A 1 13.85 -12.32 -16.23
N PHE A 2 14.63 -13.13 -15.52
CA PHE A 2 14.99 -12.91 -14.12
C PHE A 2 16.52 -12.95 -13.95
N LYS A 3 17.08 -12.01 -13.20
CA LYS A 3 18.52 -11.85 -12.95
C LYS A 3 18.79 -11.92 -11.45
N GLN A 4 19.56 -12.91 -11.01
CA GLN A 4 19.96 -13.07 -9.62
C GLN A 4 21.33 -12.41 -9.38
N GLY A 5 21.35 -11.21 -8.79
CA GLY A 5 22.58 -10.49 -8.51
C GLY A 5 23.43 -10.25 -9.77
N LYS A 6 24.67 -10.78 -9.78
CA LYS A 6 25.61 -10.68 -10.93
C LYS A 6 25.48 -11.82 -11.94
N ALA A 7 24.59 -12.79 -11.72
CA ALA A 7 24.38 -13.89 -12.65
C ALA A 7 23.79 -13.40 -13.99
N PRO A 8 24.03 -14.11 -15.11
CA PRO A 8 23.40 -13.78 -16.37
C PRO A 8 21.86 -13.91 -16.27
N PRO A 9 21.08 -13.04 -16.94
CA PRO A 9 19.62 -13.15 -16.97
C PRO A 9 19.19 -14.51 -17.51
N ARG A 10 18.23 -15.15 -16.84
CA ARG A 10 17.59 -16.38 -17.32
C ARG A 10 16.20 -16.07 -17.82
N GLU A 11 15.86 -16.63 -18.97
CA GLU A 11 14.51 -16.59 -19.51
C GLU A 11 13.68 -17.72 -18.90
N ILE A 12 12.46 -17.41 -18.49
CA ILE A 12 11.55 -18.32 -17.81
C ILE A 12 10.17 -18.04 -18.39
N SER A 13 9.50 -19.10 -18.84
CA SER A 13 8.10 -19.01 -19.29
C SER A 13 7.19 -18.59 -18.13
N ILE A 14 6.14 -17.83 -18.43
CA ILE A 14 5.18 -17.33 -17.45
C ILE A 14 4.55 -18.48 -16.65
N ASP A 15 4.16 -19.57 -17.30
CA ASP A 15 3.52 -20.72 -16.64
C ASP A 15 4.43 -21.35 -15.58
N LYS A 16 5.68 -21.68 -15.97
CA LYS A 16 6.69 -22.19 -15.02
C LYS A 16 6.93 -21.21 -13.87
N ALA A 17 7.02 -19.91 -14.15
CA ALA A 17 7.18 -18.90 -13.11
C ALA A 17 6.00 -18.91 -12.12
N GLY A 18 4.77 -19.06 -12.61
CA GLY A 18 3.57 -19.21 -11.78
C GLY A 18 3.62 -20.44 -10.88
N ASP A 19 3.94 -21.61 -11.45
CA ASP A 19 4.05 -22.87 -10.69
C ASP A 19 5.13 -22.79 -9.60
N PHE A 20 6.27 -22.17 -9.90
CA PHE A 20 7.33 -21.95 -8.92
C PHE A 20 6.86 -21.06 -7.78
N LEU A 21 6.20 -19.93 -8.09
CA LEU A 21 5.71 -19.01 -7.07
C LEU A 21 4.65 -19.66 -6.19
N GLU A 22 3.73 -20.42 -6.77
CA GLU A 22 2.69 -21.10 -6.00
C GLU A 22 3.28 -22.15 -5.06
N ARG A 23 4.25 -22.95 -5.53
CA ARG A 23 4.91 -23.95 -4.69
C ARG A 23 5.66 -23.32 -3.50
N VAL A 24 6.42 -22.25 -3.75
CA VAL A 24 7.12 -21.54 -2.67
C VAL A 24 6.12 -20.86 -1.73
N ALA A 25 5.05 -20.27 -2.26
CA ALA A 25 4.00 -19.62 -1.46
C ALA A 25 3.32 -20.61 -0.49
N GLN A 26 2.99 -21.81 -0.94
CA GLN A 26 2.31 -22.82 -0.13
C GLN A 26 3.15 -23.21 1.09
N SER A 27 4.45 -23.46 0.91
CA SER A 27 5.37 -23.72 2.01
C SER A 27 5.62 -22.50 2.88
N PHE A 28 5.75 -21.32 2.25
CA PHE A 28 6.03 -20.06 2.95
C PHE A 28 4.90 -19.66 3.90
N PHE A 29 3.64 -19.73 3.44
CA PHE A 29 2.45 -19.39 4.22
C PHE A 29 1.91 -20.54 5.08
N THR A 30 2.56 -21.71 5.05
CA THR A 30 2.32 -22.78 6.01
C THR A 30 3.36 -22.69 7.12
N VAL A 31 2.92 -22.49 8.35
CA VAL A 31 3.80 -22.34 9.52
C VAL A 31 3.32 -23.28 10.63
N ASP A 32 4.24 -24.07 11.19
CA ASP A 32 3.97 -25.03 12.27
C ASP A 32 2.80 -25.98 11.96
N GLY A 33 2.64 -26.40 10.70
CA GLY A 33 1.53 -27.25 10.25
C GLY A 33 0.18 -26.54 10.10
N HIS A 34 0.12 -25.23 10.33
CA HIS A 34 -1.05 -24.41 10.06
C HIS A 34 -0.99 -23.82 8.65
N SER A 35 -1.96 -24.19 7.81
CA SER A 35 -2.20 -23.53 6.52
C SER A 35 -2.54 -22.05 6.70
N SER A 36 -2.33 -21.25 5.64
CA SER A 36 -2.71 -19.83 5.58
C SER A 36 -4.16 -19.57 6.03
N ARG A 37 -5.11 -20.44 5.66
CA ARG A 37 -6.53 -20.36 6.06
C ARG A 37 -6.76 -20.47 7.57
N LYS A 38 -5.93 -21.26 8.26
CA LYS A 38 -5.98 -21.38 9.73
C LYS A 38 -5.26 -20.22 10.41
N LEU A 39 -4.16 -19.75 9.82
CA LEU A 39 -3.40 -18.62 10.34
C LEU A 39 -4.19 -17.30 10.27
N MET A 40 -4.89 -17.08 9.16
CA MET A 40 -5.69 -15.87 8.92
C MET A 40 -7.06 -16.23 8.29
N PRO A 41 -8.01 -16.75 9.09
CA PRO A 41 -9.34 -17.11 8.60
C PRO A 41 -10.18 -15.89 8.21
N TYR A 42 -9.93 -14.74 8.84
CA TYR A 42 -10.66 -13.49 8.63
C TYR A 42 -9.69 -12.40 8.18
N PRO A 43 -9.32 -12.34 6.88
CA PRO A 43 -8.34 -11.37 6.39
C PRO A 43 -8.82 -9.91 6.51
N HIS A 44 -10.14 -9.68 6.46
CA HIS A 44 -10.78 -8.38 6.71
C HIS A 44 -10.93 -8.03 8.20
N ASP A 45 -10.64 -8.95 9.12
CA ASP A 45 -10.66 -8.73 10.56
C ASP A 45 -9.53 -9.54 11.23
N PRO A 46 -8.28 -9.08 11.10
CA PRO A 46 -7.08 -9.84 11.48
C PRO A 46 -6.95 -10.05 13.00
N PHE A 47 -7.68 -9.28 13.80
CA PHE A 47 -7.66 -9.38 15.26
C PHE A 47 -8.75 -10.30 15.81
N LYS A 48 -9.68 -10.76 14.95
CA LYS A 48 -10.70 -11.72 15.34
C LYS A 48 -10.07 -13.04 15.77
N ARG A 49 -10.42 -13.48 16.98
CA ARG A 49 -9.90 -14.73 17.54
C ARG A 49 -10.27 -15.92 16.63
N PRO A 50 -9.32 -16.83 16.35
CA PRO A 50 -8.13 -17.10 17.17
C PRO A 50 -6.88 -16.25 16.85
N ALA A 51 -6.90 -15.38 15.82
CA ALA A 51 -5.80 -14.46 15.46
C ALA A 51 -4.39 -15.09 15.50
N LEU A 52 -4.25 -16.35 15.05
CA LEU A 52 -3.01 -17.11 15.17
C LEU A 52 -1.83 -16.45 14.45
N CYS A 53 -2.11 -15.71 13.36
CA CYS A 53 -1.12 -14.90 12.64
C CYS A 53 -0.36 -13.91 13.54
N MET A 54 -0.96 -13.45 14.66
CA MET A 54 -0.32 -12.48 15.55
C MET A 54 0.94 -13.03 16.22
N LYS A 55 1.03 -14.35 16.42
CA LYS A 55 2.26 -15.00 16.93
C LYS A 55 3.46 -14.74 16.03
N TYR A 56 3.22 -14.62 14.72
CA TYR A 56 4.24 -14.44 13.69
C TYR A 56 4.40 -12.97 13.26
N SER A 57 3.80 -12.03 13.99
CA SER A 57 3.89 -10.59 13.69
C SER A 57 5.30 -10.01 13.80
N HIS A 58 6.20 -10.70 14.49
CA HIS A 58 7.61 -10.33 14.63
C HIS A 58 8.49 -10.79 13.45
N LEU A 59 7.96 -11.66 12.56
CA LEU A 59 8.74 -12.20 11.43
C LEU A 59 8.67 -11.26 10.22
N SER A 60 9.82 -11.07 9.58
CA SER A 60 9.90 -10.51 8.23
C SER A 60 9.70 -11.60 7.17
N VAL A 61 9.49 -11.19 5.92
CA VAL A 61 9.46 -12.11 4.78
C VAL A 61 10.80 -12.82 4.64
N LYS A 62 11.91 -12.11 4.85
CA LYS A 62 13.25 -12.70 4.79
C LYS A 62 13.46 -13.76 5.88
N ASP A 63 13.08 -13.48 7.13
CA ASP A 63 13.21 -14.46 8.23
C ASP A 63 12.45 -15.75 7.92
N ARG A 64 11.27 -15.62 7.31
CA ARG A 64 10.47 -16.79 6.94
C ARG A 64 11.09 -17.56 5.77
N LEU A 65 11.64 -16.88 4.75
CA LEU A 65 12.33 -17.50 3.61
C LEU A 65 13.61 -18.22 4.02
N ASP A 66 14.37 -17.66 4.95
CA ASP A 66 15.61 -18.25 5.46
C ASP A 66 15.33 -19.58 6.19
N ASN A 67 14.17 -19.71 6.85
CA ASN A 67 13.70 -20.93 7.50
C ASN A 67 13.18 -22.03 6.54
N LEU A 68 13.09 -21.78 5.24
CA LEU A 68 12.67 -22.78 4.26
C LEU A 68 13.87 -23.52 3.67
N HIS A 69 14.30 -24.62 4.27
CA HIS A 69 15.50 -25.35 3.81
C HIS A 69 15.27 -26.22 2.55
N GLU A 70 14.03 -26.42 2.14
CA GLU A 70 13.63 -27.28 1.02
C GLU A 70 13.73 -26.61 -0.37
N PHE A 71 13.99 -25.29 -0.43
CA PHE A 71 14.12 -24.54 -1.67
C PHE A 71 15.55 -24.00 -1.86
N SER A 72 15.95 -23.88 -3.12
CA SER A 72 17.21 -23.26 -3.52
C SER A 72 17.20 -21.76 -3.29
N ASP A 73 18.39 -21.15 -3.13
CA ASP A 73 18.54 -19.70 -3.01
C ASP A 73 17.98 -18.95 -4.24
N TRP A 74 18.01 -19.59 -5.41
CA TRP A 74 17.43 -19.01 -6.62
C TRP A 74 15.90 -18.89 -6.51
N GLU A 75 15.22 -19.94 -6.04
CA GLU A 75 13.76 -19.93 -5.84
C GLU A 75 13.33 -18.96 -4.74
N LYS A 76 14.09 -18.92 -3.64
CA LYS A 76 13.86 -17.96 -2.55
C LYS A 76 13.99 -16.53 -3.03
N ASN A 77 15.06 -16.20 -3.77
CA ASN A 77 15.27 -14.86 -4.29
C ASN A 77 14.22 -14.48 -5.35
N PHE A 78 13.77 -15.44 -6.15
CA PHE A 78 12.69 -15.23 -7.11
C PHE A 78 11.37 -14.89 -6.41
N PHE A 79 11.03 -15.63 -5.35
CA PHE A 79 9.86 -15.35 -4.52
C PHE A 79 10.00 -14.02 -3.78
N GLU A 80 11.15 -13.75 -3.17
CA GLU A 80 11.45 -12.49 -2.48
C GLU A 80 11.24 -11.30 -3.42
N SER A 81 11.76 -11.38 -4.65
CA SER A 81 11.56 -10.33 -5.67
C SER A 81 10.09 -10.04 -5.96
N ASN A 82 9.22 -11.05 -5.89
CA ASN A 82 7.78 -10.86 -6.07
C ASN A 82 7.16 -10.24 -4.82
N THR A 83 7.49 -10.72 -3.62
CA THR A 83 6.99 -10.14 -2.37
C THR A 83 7.46 -8.70 -2.14
N ASN A 84 8.63 -8.32 -2.65
CA ASN A 84 9.11 -6.94 -2.61
C ASN A 84 8.16 -5.98 -3.33
N THR A 85 7.41 -6.46 -4.33
CA THR A 85 6.38 -5.64 -4.99
C THR A 85 5.20 -5.30 -4.09
N PHE A 86 4.97 -6.09 -3.02
CA PHE A 86 3.86 -5.85 -2.09
C PHE A 86 4.15 -4.65 -1.19
N GLY A 87 5.37 -4.61 -0.63
CA GLY A 87 5.82 -3.54 0.26
C GLY A 87 6.54 -2.40 -0.46
N SER A 88 6.95 -2.58 -1.72
CA SER A 88 7.99 -1.77 -2.38
C SER A 88 9.21 -1.55 -1.48
N ALA A 89 9.62 -2.62 -0.81
CA ALA A 89 10.66 -2.66 0.21
C ALA A 89 11.36 -4.03 0.15
N LEU A 90 12.50 -4.15 0.83
CA LEU A 90 13.23 -5.41 0.92
C LEU A 90 12.48 -6.42 1.80
N GLY A 91 12.71 -7.72 1.59
CA GLY A 91 12.06 -8.80 2.34
C GLY A 91 12.32 -8.73 3.85
N LYS A 92 13.47 -8.19 4.27
CA LYS A 92 13.81 -7.98 5.69
C LYS A 92 12.96 -6.90 6.39
N ASP A 93 12.46 -5.94 5.63
CA ASP A 93 11.67 -4.82 6.15
C ASP A 93 10.17 -5.07 5.96
N THR A 94 9.81 -6.07 5.15
CA THR A 94 8.43 -6.44 4.84
C THR A 94 7.90 -7.45 5.86
N ALA A 95 6.79 -7.11 6.52
CA ALA A 95 6.18 -7.97 7.53
C ALA A 95 5.53 -9.23 6.90
N PHE A 96 5.80 -10.41 7.47
CA PHE A 96 5.20 -11.67 7.04
C PHE A 96 3.66 -11.62 7.09
N THR A 97 3.10 -11.04 8.15
CA THR A 97 1.64 -10.95 8.33
C THR A 97 0.95 -10.09 7.29
N GLY A 98 1.64 -9.08 6.74
CA GLY A 98 1.15 -8.28 5.62
C GLY A 98 1.07 -9.10 4.33
N ALA A 99 2.14 -9.82 4.00
CA ALA A 99 2.17 -10.73 2.86
C ALA A 99 1.13 -11.86 2.98
N LEU A 100 0.97 -12.43 4.18
CA LEU A 100 -0.04 -13.46 4.46
C LEU A 100 -1.46 -12.93 4.24
N ARG A 101 -1.73 -11.67 4.62
CA ARG A 101 -3.05 -11.06 4.38
C ARG A 101 -3.35 -10.96 2.89
N TRP A 102 -2.42 -10.46 2.09
CA TRP A 102 -2.60 -10.35 0.64
C TRP A 102 -2.81 -11.72 0.00
N TYR A 103 -2.01 -12.72 0.40
CA TYR A 103 -2.20 -14.08 -0.08
C TYR A 103 -3.57 -14.67 0.31
N ALA A 104 -4.03 -14.43 1.55
CA ALA A 104 -5.35 -14.89 2.00
C ALA A 104 -6.50 -14.19 1.27
N LEU A 105 -6.40 -12.88 1.00
CA LEU A 105 -7.36 -12.11 0.21
C LEU A 105 -7.41 -12.57 -1.25
N GLY A 106 -6.26 -12.92 -1.84
CA GLY A 106 -6.16 -13.52 -3.17
C GLY A 106 -6.63 -14.98 -3.25
N GLY A 107 -7.44 -15.44 -2.29
CA GLY A 107 -7.99 -16.79 -2.29
C GLY A 107 -7.05 -17.89 -1.76
N ASN A 108 -5.90 -17.52 -1.17
CA ASN A 108 -4.80 -18.43 -0.80
C ASN A 108 -4.12 -19.05 -2.03
N SER A 109 -3.87 -18.23 -3.04
CA SER A 109 -3.06 -18.57 -4.22
C SER A 109 -2.37 -17.30 -4.72
N MET A 110 -1.16 -17.46 -5.25
CA MET A 110 -0.44 -16.39 -5.93
C MET A 110 -1.12 -16.01 -7.24
N ALA A 111 -1.67 -16.98 -7.97
CA ALA A 111 -2.42 -16.73 -9.20
C ALA A 111 -3.66 -15.86 -8.92
N GLY A 112 -4.43 -16.20 -7.89
CA GLY A 112 -5.60 -15.42 -7.48
C GLY A 112 -5.23 -14.01 -6.98
N LEU A 113 -4.13 -13.89 -6.25
CA LEU A 113 -3.59 -12.58 -5.86
C LEU A 113 -3.23 -11.73 -7.08
N PHE A 114 -2.50 -12.27 -8.05
CA PHE A 114 -2.12 -11.51 -9.26
C PHE A 114 -3.33 -11.17 -10.13
N GLU A 115 -4.29 -12.06 -10.24
CA GLU A 115 -5.53 -11.81 -10.96
C GLU A 115 -6.26 -10.60 -10.38
N MET A 116 -6.43 -10.55 -9.05
CA MET A 116 -7.13 -9.45 -8.39
C MET A 116 -6.30 -8.16 -8.32
N ALA A 117 -4.98 -8.27 -8.16
CA ALA A 117 -4.12 -7.11 -7.88
C ALA A 117 -3.47 -6.48 -9.12
N VAL A 118 -3.30 -7.23 -10.23
CA VAL A 118 -2.39 -6.83 -11.32
C VAL A 118 -3.04 -6.86 -12.71
N PHE A 119 -3.86 -7.88 -13.00
CA PHE A 119 -4.26 -8.14 -14.39
C PHE A 119 -5.32 -7.18 -14.93
N TYR A 120 -6.32 -6.84 -14.13
CA TYR A 120 -7.41 -6.00 -14.60
C TYR A 120 -7.16 -4.52 -14.34
N LYS A 121 -7.45 -3.70 -15.34
CA LYS A 121 -7.43 -2.24 -15.26
C LYS A 121 -8.77 -1.70 -15.74
N ILE A 122 -9.19 -0.59 -15.16
CA ILE A 122 -10.41 0.10 -15.58
C ILE A 122 -10.16 0.73 -16.95
N GLU A 123 -11.07 0.51 -17.90
CA GLU A 123 -11.00 1.08 -19.25
C GLU A 123 -11.16 2.61 -19.22
N ASN A 124 -10.81 3.30 -20.31
CA ASN A 124 -11.09 4.72 -20.52
C ASN A 124 -10.47 5.66 -19.48
N GLY A 125 -9.15 5.61 -19.30
CA GLY A 125 -8.42 6.55 -18.42
C GLY A 125 -8.17 6.03 -17.00
N CYS A 126 -8.34 4.73 -16.76
CA CYS A 126 -7.98 4.04 -15.53
C CYS A 126 -8.60 4.71 -14.29
N MET A 127 -7.78 5.01 -13.29
CA MET A 127 -8.22 5.62 -12.03
C MET A 127 -8.74 7.05 -12.17
N THR A 128 -8.29 7.80 -13.19
CA THR A 128 -8.70 9.20 -13.33
C THR A 128 -10.17 9.31 -13.76
N SER A 129 -10.64 8.47 -14.69
CA SER A 129 -12.06 8.51 -15.08
C SER A 129 -12.96 8.04 -13.95
N PHE A 130 -12.56 6.99 -13.24
CA PHE A 130 -13.29 6.49 -12.07
C PHE A 130 -13.39 7.55 -10.97
N ALA A 131 -12.28 8.21 -10.61
CA ALA A 131 -12.28 9.29 -9.64
C ALA A 131 -13.15 10.48 -10.09
N ARG A 132 -13.14 10.82 -11.38
CA ARG A 132 -14.01 11.87 -11.96
C ARG A 132 -15.49 11.50 -11.93
N ALA A 133 -15.82 10.23 -12.10
CA ALA A 133 -17.20 9.75 -11.99
C ALA A 133 -17.72 9.93 -10.56
N ILE A 134 -16.95 9.50 -9.55
CA ILE A 134 -17.27 9.72 -8.13
C ILE A 134 -17.41 11.22 -7.83
N LEU A 135 -16.48 12.05 -8.36
CA LEU A 135 -16.52 13.49 -8.18
C LEU A 135 -17.75 14.13 -8.85
N GLY A 136 -18.22 13.58 -9.97
CA GLY A 136 -19.40 14.06 -10.69
C GLY A 136 -20.69 13.94 -9.88
N ASP A 137 -20.78 12.97 -8.97
CA ASP A 137 -21.91 12.79 -8.07
C ASP A 137 -21.86 13.74 -6.86
N TYR A 138 -20.71 14.35 -6.58
CA TYR A 138 -20.53 15.26 -5.45
C TYR A 138 -21.14 16.63 -5.75
N LYS A 139 -22.09 17.05 -4.90
CA LYS A 139 -22.81 18.33 -5.04
C LYS A 139 -22.36 19.42 -4.05
N GLY A 140 -21.30 19.17 -3.29
CA GLY A 140 -20.77 20.14 -2.33
C GLY A 140 -19.74 21.08 -2.94
N ASP A 141 -19.27 22.03 -2.14
CA ASP A 141 -18.21 22.96 -2.52
C ASP A 141 -16.85 22.25 -2.56
N MET A 142 -16.03 22.59 -3.55
CA MET A 142 -14.68 22.05 -3.73
C MET A 142 -13.65 23.17 -3.71
N LEU A 143 -12.59 23.00 -2.92
CA LEU A 143 -11.47 23.92 -2.86
C LEU A 143 -10.16 23.16 -3.09
N PHE A 144 -9.57 23.35 -4.28
CA PHE A 144 -8.26 22.81 -4.64
C PHE A 144 -7.16 23.82 -4.32
N GLY A 145 -5.90 23.36 -4.20
CA GLY A 145 -4.77 24.25 -3.94
C GLY A 145 -4.76 24.87 -2.54
N ALA A 146 -5.47 24.26 -1.58
CA ALA A 146 -5.56 24.72 -0.19
C ALA A 146 -4.92 23.70 0.78
N PRO A 147 -3.58 23.55 0.83
CA PRO A 147 -2.92 22.67 1.80
C PRO A 147 -3.26 23.07 3.24
N ILE A 148 -3.61 22.10 4.07
CA ILE A 148 -3.93 22.33 5.49
C ILE A 148 -2.65 22.47 6.32
N LYS A 149 -2.68 23.37 7.31
CA LYS A 149 -1.59 23.63 8.24
C LYS A 149 -1.95 23.21 9.66
N ASP A 150 -3.12 23.63 10.13
CA ASP A 150 -3.54 23.45 11.53
C ASP A 150 -5.01 23.01 11.58
N VAL A 151 -5.33 22.10 12.50
CA VAL A 151 -6.70 21.66 12.80
C VAL A 151 -6.94 21.78 14.29
N THR A 152 -7.88 22.66 14.66
CA THR A 152 -8.24 22.95 16.06
C THR A 152 -9.68 22.51 16.33
N GLN A 153 -9.91 21.87 17.46
CA GLN A 153 -11.23 21.39 17.86
C GLN A 153 -11.66 22.08 19.15
N ASN A 154 -12.86 22.66 19.15
CA ASN A 154 -13.46 23.26 20.34
C ASN A 154 -14.87 22.67 20.58
N LYS A 155 -15.55 23.13 21.62
CA LYS A 155 -16.91 22.64 21.99
C LYS A 155 -17.98 22.94 20.92
N LEU A 156 -17.74 23.89 20.03
CA LEU A 156 -18.68 24.37 19.02
C LEU A 156 -18.44 23.77 17.63
N GLY A 157 -17.24 23.24 17.37
CA GLY A 157 -16.86 22.78 16.04
C GLY A 157 -15.37 22.50 15.88
N VAL A 158 -14.99 22.22 14.64
CA VAL A 158 -13.62 22.09 14.17
C VAL A 158 -13.30 23.28 13.26
N ARG A 159 -12.13 23.89 13.46
CA ARG A 159 -11.58 24.91 12.58
C ARG A 159 -10.33 24.33 11.90
N VAL A 160 -10.32 24.44 10.58
CA VAL A 160 -9.25 24.00 9.71
C VAL A 160 -8.60 25.25 9.10
N THR A 161 -7.30 25.42 9.32
CA THR A 161 -6.53 26.56 8.82
C THR A 161 -5.61 26.08 7.71
N THR A 162 -5.70 26.72 6.54
CA THR A 162 -4.85 26.44 5.39
C THR A 162 -3.49 27.12 5.52
N LYS A 163 -2.48 26.69 4.75
CA LYS A 163 -1.17 27.35 4.67
C LYS A 163 -1.27 28.79 4.13
N SER A 164 -2.33 29.11 3.38
CA SER A 164 -2.61 30.47 2.88
C SER A 164 -3.21 31.41 3.94
N GLY A 165 -3.54 30.89 5.13
CA GLY A 165 -4.16 31.65 6.22
C GLY A 165 -5.70 31.67 6.18
N GLN A 166 -6.33 31.02 5.19
CA GLN A 166 -7.79 30.86 5.16
C GLN A 166 -8.25 29.88 6.26
N ASP A 167 -9.27 30.30 7.00
CA ASP A 167 -9.95 29.51 8.03
C ASP A 167 -11.29 28.96 7.54
N ILE A 168 -11.46 27.65 7.67
CA ILE A 168 -12.70 26.93 7.33
C ILE A 168 -13.28 26.35 8.62
N LYS A 169 -14.57 26.62 8.89
CA LYS A 169 -15.26 26.13 10.08
C LYS A 169 -16.27 25.07 9.69
N ALA A 170 -16.27 23.95 10.42
CA ALA A 170 -17.22 22.86 10.24
C ALA A 170 -17.61 22.24 11.59
N ARG A 171 -18.76 21.55 11.64
CA ARG A 171 -19.16 20.78 12.82
C ARG A 171 -18.35 19.48 12.95
N TYR A 172 -18.07 18.83 11.82
CA TYR A 172 -17.25 17.63 11.74
C TYR A 172 -16.29 17.77 10.58
N VAL A 173 -15.12 17.15 10.71
CA VAL A 173 -14.11 17.09 9.65
C VAL A 173 -13.74 15.63 9.47
N VAL A 174 -13.73 15.18 8.22
CA VAL A 174 -13.20 13.88 7.82
C VAL A 174 -11.80 14.12 7.25
N SER A 175 -10.78 13.58 7.90
CA SER A 175 -9.40 13.69 7.41
C SER A 175 -9.01 12.43 6.65
N THR A 176 -8.75 12.59 5.35
CA THR A 176 -8.25 11.54 4.44
C THR A 176 -6.77 11.74 4.06
N ILE A 177 -6.05 12.56 4.83
CA ILE A 177 -4.62 12.82 4.62
C ILE A 177 -3.84 11.51 4.87
N PRO A 178 -2.91 11.10 3.98
CA PRO A 178 -2.11 9.89 4.16
C PRO A 178 -1.40 9.87 5.51
N PHE A 179 -1.80 8.92 6.37
CA PHE A 179 -1.65 9.07 7.82
C PHE A 179 -0.20 8.90 8.28
N ILE A 180 0.60 8.06 7.61
CA ILE A 180 1.90 7.66 8.14
C ILE A 180 3.01 8.67 7.85
N ASN A 181 3.03 9.29 6.66
CA ASN A 181 4.14 10.15 6.26
C ASN A 181 3.78 11.65 6.21
N CYS A 182 2.50 12.00 6.03
CA CYS A 182 2.08 13.40 5.82
C CYS A 182 1.43 14.06 7.06
N LEU A 183 0.94 13.29 8.03
CA LEU A 183 0.31 13.88 9.23
C LEU A 183 1.27 14.65 10.13
N GLY A 184 2.56 14.35 10.08
CA GLY A 184 3.58 15.12 10.82
C GLY A 184 3.64 16.60 10.41
N ASP A 185 3.12 16.95 9.23
CA ASP A 185 3.13 18.32 8.71
C ASP A 185 1.95 19.16 9.20
N VAL A 186 0.92 18.52 9.77
CA VAL A 186 -0.32 19.18 10.21
C VAL A 186 -0.37 19.19 11.74
N LYS A 187 -0.60 20.36 12.34
CA LYS A 187 -0.74 20.45 13.79
C LYS A 187 -2.18 20.15 14.21
N PHE A 188 -2.32 19.29 15.20
CA PHE A 188 -3.60 18.98 15.84
C PHE A 188 -3.57 19.45 17.29
N ASP A 189 -4.58 20.22 17.69
CA ASP A 189 -4.66 20.84 19.03
C ASP A 189 -4.85 19.79 20.14
N ASN A 190 -5.55 18.70 19.83
CA ASN A 190 -5.51 17.48 20.64
C ASN A 190 -4.42 16.55 20.08
N PRO A 191 -3.39 16.22 20.86
CA PRO A 191 -2.34 15.32 20.39
C PRO A 191 -2.95 13.97 20.02
N VAL A 192 -2.66 13.51 18.80
CA VAL A 192 -2.93 12.13 18.39
C VAL A 192 -2.30 11.17 19.40
N SER A 193 -2.95 10.01 19.64
CA SER A 193 -2.54 9.09 20.71
C SER A 193 -1.05 8.70 20.64
N PRO A 194 -0.39 8.35 21.76
CA PRO A 194 1.05 8.04 21.78
C PRO A 194 1.46 6.94 20.79
N ILE A 195 0.60 5.94 20.57
CA ILE A 195 0.80 4.86 19.59
C ILE A 195 0.83 5.43 18.17
N ARG A 196 -0.08 6.36 17.85
CA ARG A 196 -0.14 7.03 16.53
C ARG A 196 1.10 7.88 16.31
N GLN A 197 1.55 8.62 17.32
CA GLN A 197 2.79 9.40 17.21
C GLN A 197 4.01 8.51 16.97
N SER A 198 4.06 7.34 17.63
CA SER A 198 5.13 6.36 17.41
C SER A 198 5.13 5.83 15.97
N ALA A 199 3.95 5.54 15.43
CA ALA A 199 3.81 5.10 14.03
C ALA A 199 4.20 6.20 13.02
N ILE A 200 3.75 7.44 13.25
CA ILE A 200 4.11 8.60 12.41
C ILE A 200 5.62 8.82 12.41
N ARG A 201 6.29 8.71 13.57
CA ARG A 201 7.75 8.84 13.66
C ARG A 201 8.49 7.72 12.94
N LYS A 202 7.94 6.49 12.93
CA LYS A 202 8.55 5.35 12.25
C LYS A 202 8.40 5.44 10.73
N GLY A 203 7.32 6.04 10.24
CA GLY A 203 7.04 6.11 8.81
C GLY A 203 6.62 4.75 8.21
N HIS A 204 6.21 4.76 6.94
CA HIS A 204 5.85 3.53 6.22
C HIS A 204 7.04 3.04 5.39
N ILE A 205 7.20 1.72 5.27
CA ILE A 205 8.34 1.10 4.56
C ILE A 205 8.29 1.33 3.05
N ASN A 206 7.10 1.56 2.50
CA ASN A 206 6.89 1.71 1.05
C ASN A 206 7.50 3.03 0.54
N LYS A 207 8.60 2.89 -0.21
CA LYS A 207 9.31 3.98 -0.90
C LYS A 207 9.34 3.76 -2.42
N GLY A 208 8.34 3.04 -2.94
CA GLY A 208 8.27 2.65 -4.33
C GLY A 208 8.13 3.83 -5.29
N ALA A 209 8.74 3.71 -6.46
CA ALA A 209 8.49 4.57 -7.62
C ALA A 209 7.87 3.72 -8.74
N LYS A 210 6.98 4.31 -9.53
CA LYS A 210 6.37 3.65 -10.68
C LYS A 210 6.88 4.28 -11.96
N ILE A 211 7.54 3.47 -12.79
CA ILE A 211 8.16 3.92 -14.04
C ILE A 211 7.50 3.17 -15.20
N HIS A 212 7.01 3.94 -16.17
CA HIS A 212 6.50 3.45 -17.44
C HIS A 212 7.52 3.76 -18.53
N PHE A 213 7.96 2.75 -19.27
CA PHE A 213 8.82 2.92 -20.44
C PHE A 213 8.01 2.72 -21.72
N ARG A 214 8.19 3.60 -22.70
CA ARG A 214 7.76 3.38 -24.08
C ARG A 214 8.97 2.86 -24.86
N LEU A 215 8.84 1.65 -25.37
CA LEU A 215 9.85 1.01 -26.21
C LEU A 215 9.45 1.15 -27.68
N LYS A 216 10.44 1.17 -28.58
CA LYS A 216 10.24 1.24 -30.03
C LYS A 216 9.59 -0.01 -30.62
N ALA A 217 9.76 -1.15 -29.94
CA ALA A 217 9.15 -2.43 -30.29
C ALA A 217 8.48 -3.04 -29.07
N THR A 218 7.42 -3.83 -29.29
CA THR A 218 6.75 -4.59 -28.23
C THR A 218 7.64 -5.75 -27.82
N GLU A 219 8.13 -5.71 -26.58
CA GLU A 219 8.98 -6.76 -26.02
C GLU A 219 8.34 -7.35 -24.75
N PRO A 220 8.38 -8.68 -24.56
CA PRO A 220 7.88 -9.32 -23.34
C PRO A 220 8.84 -9.08 -22.16
N GLY A 221 8.36 -8.46 -21.07
CA GLY A 221 9.19 -8.20 -19.89
C GLY A 221 8.39 -7.88 -18.63
N TYR A 222 8.89 -8.37 -17.49
CA TYR A 222 8.42 -8.03 -16.14
C TYR A 222 9.67 -7.75 -15.29
N GLY A 223 9.69 -6.63 -14.55
CA GLY A 223 10.84 -6.23 -13.74
C GLY A 223 10.55 -5.04 -12.83
N HIS A 224 11.35 -4.91 -11.76
CA HIS A 224 11.29 -3.82 -10.77
C HIS A 224 12.67 -3.17 -10.66
N LEU A 225 12.73 -1.83 -10.58
CA LEU A 225 13.98 -1.06 -10.44
C LEU A 225 14.07 -0.48 -9.03
N GLY A 226 15.22 -0.67 -8.37
CA GLY A 226 15.44 -0.29 -6.97
C GLY A 226 16.12 1.07 -6.75
N ASP A 227 16.68 1.71 -7.80
CA ASP A 227 17.40 2.99 -7.69
C ASP A 227 16.88 4.01 -8.72
N LYS A 228 16.69 5.26 -8.29
CA LYS A 228 15.76 6.23 -8.92
C LYS A 228 16.32 7.64 -9.15
N GLU A 229 17.58 7.88 -8.84
CA GLU A 229 18.17 9.22 -8.91
C GLU A 229 18.97 9.37 -10.21
N ASN A 230 18.32 9.80 -11.33
CA ASN A 230 18.87 10.35 -12.59
C ASN A 230 18.30 9.68 -13.87
N HIS A 231 17.73 10.48 -14.77
CA HIS A 231 17.11 10.06 -16.03
C HIS A 231 18.03 9.22 -16.94
N ARG A 232 19.33 9.50 -16.96
CA ARG A 232 20.31 8.69 -17.72
C ARG A 232 20.55 7.35 -17.03
N GLN A 233 20.65 7.33 -15.70
CA GLN A 233 20.87 6.11 -14.94
C GLN A 233 19.67 5.17 -14.98
N ILE A 234 18.43 5.68 -15.10
CA ILE A 234 17.23 4.83 -15.23
C ILE A 234 17.24 4.07 -16.57
N ILE A 235 17.59 4.75 -17.67
CA ILE A 235 17.72 4.11 -18.99
C ILE A 235 18.93 3.17 -19.01
N ASP A 236 20.04 3.56 -18.40
CA ASP A 236 21.25 2.75 -18.33
C ASP A 236 21.07 1.51 -17.43
N HIS A 237 20.35 1.60 -16.31
CA HIS A 237 19.98 0.43 -15.48
C HIS A 237 18.90 -0.42 -16.15
N PHE A 238 17.91 0.17 -16.83
CA PHE A 238 16.96 -0.60 -17.62
C PHE A 238 17.68 -1.41 -18.69
N ARG A 239 18.63 -0.79 -19.42
CA ARG A 239 19.48 -1.50 -20.37
C ARG A 239 20.37 -2.53 -19.67
N LYS A 240 21.14 -2.14 -18.66
CA LYS A 240 22.13 -3.01 -18.01
C LYS A 240 21.54 -4.19 -17.24
N ASP A 241 20.39 -4.00 -16.59
CA ASP A 241 19.85 -4.93 -15.61
C ASP A 241 18.56 -5.63 -16.04
N ILE A 242 17.80 -5.05 -16.99
CA ILE A 242 16.53 -5.62 -17.46
C ILE A 242 16.60 -6.06 -18.93
N HIS A 243 16.98 -5.17 -19.84
CA HIS A 243 17.00 -5.46 -21.28
C HIS A 243 18.09 -4.68 -22.04
N PRO A 244 19.29 -5.27 -22.22
CA PRO A 244 20.47 -4.58 -22.78
C PRO A 244 20.29 -4.04 -24.21
N SER A 245 19.42 -4.65 -25.00
CA SER A 245 19.16 -4.27 -26.39
C SER A 245 17.94 -3.37 -26.59
N ALA A 246 17.21 -3.01 -25.52
CA ALA A 246 15.96 -2.27 -25.67
C ALA A 246 16.19 -0.80 -26.08
N ALA A 247 15.47 -0.37 -27.12
CA ALA A 247 15.40 1.01 -27.57
C ALA A 247 14.26 1.76 -26.86
N VAL A 248 14.59 2.41 -25.74
CA VAL A 248 13.67 3.27 -24.98
C VAL A 248 13.45 4.58 -25.73
N GLU A 249 12.20 4.91 -26.06
CA GLU A 249 11.82 6.15 -26.74
C GLU A 249 11.44 7.26 -25.75
N ALA A 250 10.74 6.89 -24.69
CA ALA A 250 10.26 7.81 -23.67
C ALA A 250 10.07 7.05 -22.36
N TYR A 251 10.06 7.77 -21.24
CA TYR A 251 9.62 7.21 -19.96
C TYR A 251 8.78 8.24 -19.22
N VAL A 252 7.85 7.76 -18.40
CA VAL A 252 7.04 8.56 -17.49
C VAL A 252 7.17 7.95 -16.10
N THR A 253 7.44 8.77 -15.10
CA THR A 253 7.56 8.33 -13.71
C THR A 253 6.87 9.32 -12.80
N HIS A 254 6.33 8.83 -11.70
CA HIS A 254 5.93 9.65 -10.56
C HIS A 254 6.68 9.17 -9.32
N ASP A 255 7.40 10.08 -8.67
CA ASP A 255 8.14 9.78 -7.44
C ASP A 255 7.27 10.07 -6.22
N TRP A 256 6.50 9.05 -5.82
CA TRP A 256 5.61 9.11 -4.66
C TRP A 256 6.35 9.39 -3.34
N THR A 257 7.67 9.11 -3.27
CA THR A 257 8.44 9.32 -2.03
C THR A 257 8.80 10.79 -1.82
N ASN A 258 9.11 11.50 -2.89
CA ASN A 258 9.50 12.91 -2.84
C ASN A 258 8.31 13.86 -3.03
N ASP A 259 7.15 13.34 -3.41
CA ASP A 259 5.90 14.10 -3.42
C ASP A 259 5.51 14.51 -1.98
N PRO A 260 5.36 15.82 -1.70
CA PRO A 260 5.13 16.33 -0.35
C PRO A 260 3.76 15.94 0.23
N TYR A 261 2.81 15.48 -0.60
CA TYR A 261 1.46 15.12 -0.18
C TYR A 261 1.23 13.61 -0.08
N THR A 262 2.21 12.80 -0.49
CA THR A 262 2.19 11.35 -0.29
C THR A 262 3.35 10.88 0.57
N LYS A 263 4.59 11.29 0.27
CA LYS A 263 5.83 10.88 0.96
C LYS A 263 5.99 9.35 1.06
N GLY A 264 5.47 8.61 0.08
CA GLY A 264 5.32 7.15 0.08
C GLY A 264 4.17 6.65 0.95
N GLY A 265 3.81 5.37 0.85
CA GLY A 265 2.95 4.73 1.85
C GLY A 265 1.76 3.92 1.35
N ALA A 266 1.22 3.12 2.27
CA ALA A 266 -0.09 2.51 2.25
C ALA A 266 -0.76 2.82 3.61
N ASP A 267 -2.06 3.07 3.62
CA ASP A 267 -2.79 3.53 4.81
C ASP A 267 -3.12 2.37 5.78
N TRP A 268 -4.10 2.53 6.68
CA TRP A 268 -4.37 1.63 7.81
C TRP A 268 -5.56 0.68 7.57
N GLU A 269 -5.86 0.37 6.32
CA GLU A 269 -7.07 -0.38 5.99
C GLU A 269 -7.00 -1.83 6.49
N VAL A 270 -8.18 -2.40 6.76
CA VAL A 270 -8.27 -3.71 7.43
C VAL A 270 -8.26 -4.85 6.39
N GLY A 271 -9.01 -4.71 5.30
CA GLY A 271 -9.04 -5.63 4.17
C GLY A 271 -7.88 -5.44 3.19
N TRP A 272 -8.19 -4.96 1.98
CA TRP A 272 -7.24 -4.69 0.89
C TRP A 272 -6.38 -3.43 1.16
N ARG A 273 -5.58 -3.52 2.23
CA ARG A 273 -4.66 -2.49 2.68
C ARG A 273 -3.61 -2.18 1.62
N GLY A 274 -3.49 -0.91 1.26
CA GLY A 274 -2.61 -0.45 0.18
C GLY A 274 -3.21 -0.57 -1.23
N PHE A 275 -4.50 -0.86 -1.36
CA PHE A 275 -5.24 -0.85 -2.62
C PHE A 275 -6.34 0.20 -2.61
N VAL A 276 -6.82 0.55 -3.81
CA VAL A 276 -7.97 1.44 -4.03
C VAL A 276 -9.22 0.94 -3.30
N ASP A 277 -9.42 -0.38 -3.25
CA ASP A 277 -10.55 -1.00 -2.54
C ASP A 277 -10.56 -0.65 -1.05
N GLY A 278 -9.39 -0.73 -0.38
CA GLY A 278 -9.26 -0.30 1.01
C GLY A 278 -9.60 1.18 1.20
N ALA A 279 -9.17 2.05 0.28
CA ALA A 279 -9.52 3.47 0.34
C ALA A 279 -11.04 3.71 0.19
N ILE A 280 -11.73 2.93 -0.64
CA ILE A 280 -13.19 2.99 -0.79
C ILE A 280 -13.89 2.46 0.48
N GLU A 281 -13.39 1.36 1.06
CA GLU A 281 -13.90 0.80 2.32
C GLU A 281 -13.90 1.87 3.43
N GLN A 282 -12.77 2.54 3.63
CA GLN A 282 -12.64 3.64 4.60
C GLN A 282 -13.47 4.87 4.21
N GLY A 283 -13.52 5.16 2.91
CA GLY A 283 -14.39 6.16 2.27
C GLY A 283 -15.87 5.99 2.58
N HIS A 284 -16.33 4.76 2.73
CA HIS A 284 -17.71 4.44 3.09
C HIS A 284 -17.95 4.50 4.61
N GLN A 285 -17.01 4.02 5.41
CA GLN A 285 -17.14 3.94 6.87
C GLN A 285 -17.10 5.30 7.57
N ALA A 286 -16.25 6.22 7.12
CA ALA A 286 -16.08 7.52 7.80
C ALA A 286 -17.32 8.42 7.72
N PRO A 287 -17.99 8.58 6.56
CA PRO A 287 -19.25 9.31 6.47
C PRO A 287 -20.37 8.69 7.31
N GLN A 288 -20.46 7.35 7.40
CA GLN A 288 -21.44 6.70 8.28
C GLN A 288 -21.26 7.09 9.74
N SER A 289 -20.01 7.20 10.20
CA SER A 289 -19.69 7.65 11.55
C SER A 289 -20.09 9.11 11.78
N VAL A 290 -19.89 9.98 10.78
CA VAL A 290 -20.35 11.38 10.82
C VAL A 290 -21.88 11.45 10.87
N VAL A 291 -22.58 10.70 10.03
CA VAL A 291 -24.05 10.64 9.98
C VAL A 291 -24.62 10.12 11.29
N ALA A 292 -24.04 9.07 11.86
CA ALA A 292 -24.44 8.55 13.17
C ALA A 292 -24.23 9.59 14.28
N ALA A 293 -23.07 10.27 14.30
CA ALA A 293 -22.78 11.32 15.27
C ALA A 293 -23.72 12.53 15.14
N LEU A 294 -24.06 12.92 13.91
CA LEU A 294 -25.04 13.97 13.62
C LEU A 294 -26.45 13.59 14.09
N LYS A 295 -26.89 12.35 13.82
CA LYS A 295 -28.21 11.84 14.24
C LYS A 295 -28.35 11.73 15.75
N LEU A 296 -27.27 11.44 16.45
CA LEU A 296 -27.23 11.30 17.91
C LEU A 296 -26.90 12.61 18.65
N GLU A 297 -26.82 13.75 17.93
CA GLU A 297 -26.41 15.06 18.47
C GLU A 297 -25.11 15.03 19.30
N LEU A 298 -24.20 14.11 18.97
CA LEU A 298 -22.95 13.99 19.68
C LEU A 298 -22.10 15.24 19.48
N ARG A 299 -21.26 15.57 20.47
CA ARG A 299 -20.42 16.77 20.39
C ARG A 299 -19.60 16.80 19.08
N PRO A 300 -19.40 17.99 18.47
CA PRO A 300 -18.54 18.19 17.31
C PRO A 300 -17.19 17.49 17.49
N LYS A 301 -16.80 16.64 16.53
CA LYS A 301 -15.59 15.83 16.62
C LYS A 301 -14.85 15.76 15.29
N LEU A 302 -13.52 15.83 15.36
CA LEU A 302 -12.68 15.40 14.25
C LEU A 302 -12.81 13.88 14.10
N ILE A 303 -13.33 13.42 12.97
CA ILE A 303 -13.40 12.01 12.61
C ILE A 303 -12.27 11.76 11.63
N GLN A 304 -11.13 11.31 12.14
CA GLN A 304 -10.13 10.69 11.28
C GLN A 304 -10.72 9.36 10.79
N MET A 305 -10.47 8.96 9.54
CA MET A 305 -11.02 7.70 8.98
C MET A 305 -10.68 6.46 9.83
N ASP A 306 -9.78 6.56 10.80
CA ASP A 306 -9.24 5.46 11.61
C ASP A 306 -9.88 5.26 13.00
N THR A 307 -10.98 5.96 13.36
CA THR A 307 -11.47 5.98 14.76
C THR A 307 -11.92 4.63 15.33
N TRP A 308 -12.02 3.56 14.54
CA TRP A 308 -12.50 2.24 14.99
C TRP A 308 -11.42 1.25 15.45
N LEU A 309 -10.15 1.41 15.05
CA LEU A 309 -9.12 0.42 15.39
C LEU A 309 -8.70 0.44 16.88
N TRP A 310 -9.09 1.45 17.64
CA TRP A 310 -8.62 1.66 19.02
C TRP A 310 -9.74 2.06 19.99
N GLY A 311 -11.01 1.92 19.57
CA GLY A 311 -12.18 2.22 20.38
C GLY A 311 -12.62 1.07 21.27
N SER A 312 -11.70 0.48 22.05
CA SER A 312 -11.95 -0.29 23.29
C SER A 312 -10.67 -1.01 23.72
N GLN A 313 -9.74 -0.28 24.34
CA GLN A 313 -8.87 -0.83 25.39
C GLN A 313 -8.83 0.16 26.53
#